data_AF-A0A1Z5L0L6-F1
#
_entry.id   AF-A0A1Z5L0L6-F1
#
_cell.length_a   1.000
_cell.length_b   1.000
_cell.length_c   1.000
_cell.angle_alpha   90.00
_cell.angle_beta   90.00
_cell.angle_gamma   90.00
#
_symmetry.space_group_name_H-M   'P 1'
#
loop_
_entity.id
_entity.type
_entity.pdbx_description
1 polymer ?
#
loop_
_entity_poly.entity_id
_entity_poly.type
_entity_poly.pdbx_seq_one_letter_code
_entity_poly.pdbx_strand_id
1 'polypeptide(L)'
;MFIESLARLNHYLKSSNSDVTVIAFLIFPAKTNNFNVESLRGQAISKQLRDTVHSIQNIIGKRMFEVCLSSRDTVHSIQNIIGKRMFEVCLSGKIPKGDELIYPEDLVHLKRCIYATQRTSLPPVCTHNMIDDGADPVLCHIRRCQLFNKKEDRVKIIFHPEFLSSTNPLFSMDYEEFVRGCHLGVFPSYYEPWGYTPAECTVMGIPSITTNLSGFGCFIAEHVADPMSYGIYIVDRRLKSPEESVQQLAQYMFDFSCLSRRQRIIQRNRTERLSDLLDWKNLGIYYRKGRQMALHKTHPELLESDLGTSQLQLKYPRPMSEPPSPSASRTSTPPPSDQDSDEDEDSDDDERENEIMSNKS
;
A
#
# COMPACT_ATOMS: atom_id res chain seq x y z
N MET A 1 16.71 12.74 -5.20
CA MET A 1 16.73 11.25 -5.29
C MET A 1 15.33 10.68 -5.53
N PHE A 2 14.38 10.81 -4.59
CA PHE A 2 13.04 10.22 -4.74
C PHE A 2 12.32 10.57 -6.07
N ILE A 3 12.11 11.87 -6.35
CA ILE A 3 11.42 12.35 -7.56
C ILE A 3 12.12 11.87 -8.85
N GLU A 4 13.45 11.85 -8.84
CA GLU A 4 14.30 11.43 -9.94
C GLU A 4 14.19 9.91 -10.20
N SER A 5 14.12 9.10 -9.13
CA SER A 5 13.86 7.66 -9.23
C SER A 5 12.41 7.36 -9.65
N LEU A 6 11.44 8.18 -9.27
CA LEU A 6 10.04 8.07 -9.75
C LEU A 6 9.93 8.34 -11.25
N ALA A 7 10.74 9.27 -11.79
CA ALA A 7 10.80 9.52 -13.23
C ALA A 7 11.37 8.31 -13.99
N ARG A 8 12.43 7.67 -13.47
CA ARG A 8 12.96 6.41 -14.02
C ARG A 8 11.94 5.26 -13.89
N LEU A 9 11.27 5.14 -12.76
CA LEU A 9 10.19 4.17 -12.57
C LEU A 9 9.06 4.36 -13.59
N ASN A 10 8.66 5.60 -13.85
CA ASN A 10 7.67 5.92 -14.89
C ASN A 10 8.14 5.44 -16.26
N HIS A 11 9.42 5.62 -16.58
CA HIS A 11 10.01 5.08 -17.81
C HIS A 11 9.98 3.55 -17.82
N TYR A 12 10.41 2.86 -16.75
CA TYR A 12 10.40 1.39 -16.69
C TYR A 12 9.02 0.80 -16.87
N LEU A 13 8.01 1.35 -16.18
CA LEU A 13 6.63 0.89 -16.30
C LEU A 13 6.05 1.11 -17.71
N LYS A 14 6.42 2.20 -18.38
CA LYS A 14 6.03 2.45 -19.77
C LYS A 14 6.72 1.48 -20.72
N SER A 15 8.04 1.34 -20.60
CA SER A 15 8.87 0.50 -21.49
C SER A 15 8.55 -0.99 -21.33
N SER A 16 8.11 -1.43 -20.15
CA SER A 16 7.65 -2.80 -19.91
C SER A 16 6.17 -3.03 -20.24
N ASN A 17 5.45 -2.01 -20.75
CA ASN A 17 4.00 -2.04 -20.98
C ASN A 17 3.19 -2.48 -19.75
N SER A 18 3.61 -2.05 -18.55
CA SER A 18 2.94 -2.40 -17.30
C SER A 18 1.57 -1.73 -17.19
N ASP A 19 0.59 -2.50 -16.72
CA ASP A 19 -0.75 -2.06 -16.35
C ASP A 19 -0.83 -1.53 -14.91
N VAL A 20 0.27 -1.54 -14.15
CA VAL A 20 0.37 -1.02 -12.78
C VAL A 20 0.47 0.51 -12.79
N THR A 21 -0.28 1.16 -11.89
CA THR A 21 -0.20 2.61 -11.66
C THR A 21 0.33 2.86 -10.26
N VAL A 22 1.33 3.72 -10.13
CA VAL A 22 1.87 4.17 -8.84
C VAL A 22 1.42 5.59 -8.59
N ILE A 23 0.90 5.88 -7.40
CA ILE A 23 0.61 7.24 -6.94
C ILE A 23 1.55 7.52 -5.77
N ALA A 24 2.51 8.41 -5.98
CA ALA A 24 3.49 8.79 -4.98
C ALA A 24 3.05 10.08 -4.27
N PHE A 25 2.95 9.99 -2.96
CA PHE A 25 2.66 11.12 -2.08
C PHE A 25 3.96 11.69 -1.51
N LEU A 26 4.06 13.01 -1.51
CA LEU A 26 5.12 13.75 -0.84
C LEU A 26 4.46 14.59 0.25
N ILE A 27 4.66 14.21 1.51
CA ILE A 27 4.08 14.90 2.67
C ILE A 27 5.21 15.67 3.36
N PHE A 28 5.38 16.94 3.01
CA PHE A 28 6.44 17.80 3.58
C PHE A 28 5.86 19.18 3.89
N PRO A 29 5.68 19.55 5.17
CA PRO A 29 5.18 20.88 5.53
C PRO A 29 6.00 21.99 4.86
N ALA A 30 5.31 22.90 4.17
CA ALA A 30 5.93 24.05 3.52
C ALA A 30 5.05 25.30 3.68
N LYS A 31 5.57 26.45 3.27
CA LYS A 31 4.84 27.71 3.33
C LYS A 31 3.78 27.78 2.24
N THR A 32 2.51 27.77 2.63
CA THR A 32 1.36 27.75 1.73
C THR A 32 0.34 28.83 2.06
N ASN A 33 -0.59 29.06 1.13
CA ASN A 33 -1.78 29.89 1.29
C ASN A 33 -3.03 29.09 0.91
N ASN A 34 -3.54 28.31 1.87
CA ASN A 34 -4.71 27.45 1.73
C ASN A 34 -4.62 26.40 0.59
N PHE A 35 -5.63 25.54 0.51
CA PHE A 35 -5.80 24.58 -0.58
C PHE A 35 -6.06 25.28 -1.91
N ASN A 36 -5.61 24.68 -3.02
CA ASN A 36 -6.01 25.18 -4.33
C ASN A 36 -7.47 24.82 -4.63
N VAL A 37 -8.12 25.69 -5.42
CA VAL A 37 -9.54 25.55 -5.76
C VAL A 37 -9.80 24.25 -6.51
N GLU A 38 -8.86 23.82 -7.34
CA GLU A 38 -8.98 22.59 -8.12
C GLU A 38 -9.09 21.33 -7.25
N SER A 39 -8.29 21.24 -6.18
CA SER A 39 -8.32 20.10 -5.25
C SER A 39 -9.63 20.04 -4.47
N LEU A 40 -10.08 21.18 -3.93
CA LEU A 40 -11.36 21.27 -3.20
C LEU A 40 -12.55 20.96 -4.11
N ARG A 41 -12.55 21.53 -5.33
CA ARG A 41 -13.58 21.27 -6.33
C ARG A 41 -13.63 19.79 -6.71
N GLY A 42 -12.47 19.15 -6.89
CA GLY A 42 -12.38 17.73 -7.21
C GLY A 42 -13.02 16.84 -6.15
N GLN A 43 -12.77 17.13 -4.86
CA GLN A 43 -13.39 16.41 -3.75
C GLN A 43 -14.90 16.64 -3.67
N ALA A 44 -15.35 17.90 -3.80
CA ALA A 44 -16.77 18.24 -3.75
C ALA A 44 -17.58 17.52 -4.85
N ILE A 45 -17.06 17.51 -6.09
CA ILE A 45 -17.69 16.84 -7.23
C ILE A 45 -17.71 15.31 -7.02
N SER A 46 -16.61 14.73 -6.53
CA SER A 46 -16.53 13.29 -6.26
C SER A 46 -17.50 12.86 -5.16
N LYS A 47 -17.66 13.69 -4.12
CA LYS A 47 -18.64 13.49 -3.05
C LYS A 47 -20.07 13.57 -3.59
N GLN A 48 -20.40 14.61 -4.37
CA GLN A 48 -21.71 14.76 -4.98
C GLN A 48 -22.09 13.56 -5.88
N LEU A 49 -21.13 13.07 -6.67
CA LEU A 49 -21.33 11.89 -7.50
C LEU A 49 -21.60 10.65 -6.64
N ARG A 50 -20.83 10.44 -5.57
CA ARG A 50 -21.03 9.33 -4.62
C ARG A 50 -22.41 9.39 -3.97
N ASP A 51 -22.81 10.56 -3.46
CA ASP A 51 -24.09 10.76 -2.79
C ASP A 51 -25.26 10.50 -3.77
N THR A 52 -25.12 10.94 -5.02
CA THR A 52 -26.09 10.70 -6.09
C THR A 52 -26.21 9.20 -6.41
N VAL A 53 -25.07 8.51 -6.57
CA VAL A 53 -25.06 7.06 -6.82
C VAL A 53 -25.70 6.31 -5.66
N HIS A 54 -25.38 6.67 -4.41
CA HIS A 54 -25.96 6.05 -3.22
C HIS A 54 -27.48 6.27 -3.14
N SER A 55 -27.96 7.47 -3.49
CA SER A 55 -29.39 7.76 -3.58
C SER A 55 -30.09 6.88 -4.63
N ILE A 56 -29.53 6.79 -5.84
CA ILE A 56 -30.06 5.95 -6.93
C ILE A 56 -30.03 4.47 -6.52
N GLN A 57 -28.97 3.99 -5.87
CA GLN A 57 -28.89 2.62 -5.35
C GLN A 57 -30.01 2.31 -4.36
N ASN A 58 -30.33 3.24 -3.44
CA ASN A 58 -31.43 3.07 -2.50
C ASN A 58 -32.80 3.03 -3.20
N ILE A 59 -32.99 3.84 -4.24
CA ILE A 59 -34.21 3.85 -5.05
C ILE A 59 -34.36 2.52 -5.81
N ILE A 60 -33.31 2.06 -6.47
CA ILE A 60 -33.27 0.77 -7.16
C ILE A 60 -33.56 -0.37 -6.17
N GLY A 61 -32.94 -0.34 -4.98
CA GLY A 61 -33.16 -1.32 -3.93
C GLY A 61 -34.62 -1.39 -3.48
N LYS A 62 -35.26 -0.23 -3.27
CA LYS A 62 -36.70 -0.16 -2.95
C LYS A 62 -37.57 -0.70 -4.08
N ARG A 63 -37.33 -0.28 -5.32
CA ARG A 63 -38.08 -0.77 -6.50
C ARG A 63 -37.95 -2.28 -6.65
N MET A 64 -36.74 -2.81 -6.53
CA MET A 64 -36.48 -4.24 -6.59
C MET A 64 -37.21 -5.00 -5.47
N PHE A 65 -37.21 -4.44 -4.26
CA PHE A 65 -37.92 -5.01 -3.11
C PHE A 65 -39.45 -5.02 -3.30
N GLU A 66 -40.04 -3.91 -3.77
CA GLU A 66 -41.48 -3.80 -4.07
C GLU A 66 -41.90 -4.77 -5.16
N VAL A 67 -41.11 -4.85 -6.23
CA VAL A 67 -41.31 -5.78 -7.35
C VAL A 67 -41.27 -7.23 -6.84
N CYS A 68 -40.30 -7.61 -6.00
CA CYS A 68 -40.22 -8.94 -5.41
C CYS A 68 -41.30 -9.25 -4.35
N LEU A 69 -41.67 -8.31 -3.49
CA LEU A 69 -42.67 -8.51 -2.43
C LEU A 69 -44.11 -8.55 -2.96
N SER A 70 -44.38 -7.87 -4.07
CA SER A 70 -45.69 -7.94 -4.74
C SER A 70 -46.08 -9.36 -5.18
N SER A 71 -45.18 -10.33 -5.04
CA SER A 71 -45.39 -11.78 -5.20
C SER A 71 -46.17 -12.45 -4.05
N ARG A 72 -46.33 -11.85 -2.86
CA ARG A 72 -46.86 -12.58 -1.68
C ARG A 72 -48.15 -12.06 -1.04
N ASP A 73 -48.59 -10.83 -1.32
CA ASP A 73 -49.79 -10.31 -0.66
C ASP A 73 -51.03 -10.36 -1.56
N THR A 74 -51.95 -11.22 -1.14
CA THR A 74 -53.26 -11.46 -1.77
C THR A 74 -54.23 -10.36 -1.35
N VAL A 75 -54.75 -9.62 -2.34
CA VAL A 75 -56.11 -9.05 -2.42
C VAL A 75 -56.68 -8.41 -1.14
N HIS A 76 -56.54 -7.09 -1.00
CA HIS A 76 -57.71 -6.22 -0.85
C HIS A 76 -57.41 -4.73 -1.11
N SER A 77 -58.21 -4.16 -1.99
CA SER A 77 -58.57 -2.73 -2.10
C SER A 77 -57.58 -1.71 -2.71
N ILE A 78 -58.06 -1.12 -3.82
CA ILE A 78 -57.83 0.26 -4.33
C ILE A 78 -56.59 0.44 -5.24
N GLN A 79 -56.77 0.40 -6.57
CA GLN A 79 -57.01 1.55 -7.48
C GLN A 79 -55.83 2.56 -7.61
N ASN A 80 -55.01 2.43 -8.66
CA ASN A 80 -54.98 3.34 -9.83
C ASN A 80 -53.67 3.22 -10.66
N ILE A 81 -53.85 2.85 -11.94
CA ILE A 81 -53.08 3.12 -13.17
C ILE A 81 -51.56 2.83 -13.27
N ILE A 82 -50.78 2.55 -12.21
CA ILE A 82 -49.33 2.28 -12.38
C ILE A 82 -48.95 0.79 -12.22
N GLY A 83 -49.82 -0.04 -11.64
CA GLY A 83 -49.45 -1.42 -11.25
C GLY A 83 -49.42 -2.48 -12.36
N LYS A 84 -50.05 -2.28 -13.52
CA LYS A 84 -50.29 -3.38 -14.47
C LYS A 84 -49.06 -3.83 -15.27
N ARG A 85 -48.05 -2.96 -15.47
CA ARG A 85 -46.82 -3.32 -16.20
C ARG A 85 -45.75 -3.97 -15.32
N MET A 86 -45.83 -3.78 -13.99
CA MET A 86 -44.87 -4.35 -13.03
C MET A 86 -45.36 -5.65 -12.38
N PHE A 87 -46.68 -5.92 -12.42
CA PHE A 87 -47.29 -7.12 -11.84
C PHE A 87 -46.99 -8.41 -12.63
N GLU A 88 -46.88 -8.34 -13.97
CA GLU A 88 -46.61 -9.54 -14.81
C GLU A 88 -45.14 -9.97 -14.81
N VAL A 89 -44.19 -9.07 -14.54
CA VAL A 89 -42.74 -9.38 -14.61
C VAL A 89 -42.36 -10.34 -13.48
N CYS A 90 -42.84 -10.11 -12.25
CA CYS A 90 -42.54 -10.99 -11.12
C CYS A 90 -43.35 -12.28 -11.06
N LEU A 91 -44.62 -12.29 -11.50
CA LEU A 91 -45.40 -13.52 -11.60
C LEU A 91 -44.85 -14.52 -12.63
N SER A 92 -43.95 -14.07 -13.52
CA SER A 92 -43.26 -14.94 -14.50
C SER A 92 -41.90 -15.47 -14.02
N GLY A 93 -41.48 -15.20 -12.78
CA GLY A 93 -40.15 -15.57 -12.27
C GLY A 93 -39.01 -14.80 -12.95
N LYS A 94 -39.29 -13.63 -13.53
CA LYS A 94 -38.29 -12.85 -14.28
C LYS A 94 -37.66 -11.78 -13.41
N ILE A 95 -36.35 -11.68 -13.52
CA ILE A 95 -35.51 -10.64 -12.92
C ILE A 95 -35.87 -9.30 -13.59
N PRO A 96 -36.06 -8.20 -12.83
CA PRO A 96 -36.34 -6.87 -13.38
C PRO A 96 -35.26 -6.44 -14.37
N LYS A 97 -35.65 -5.82 -15.49
CA LYS A 97 -34.70 -5.33 -16.50
C LYS A 97 -34.19 -3.93 -16.14
N GLY A 98 -33.05 -3.53 -16.69
CA GLY A 98 -32.40 -2.25 -16.37
C GLY A 98 -33.30 -1.02 -16.51
N ASP A 99 -34.17 -1.00 -17.52
CA ASP A 99 -35.12 0.08 -17.79
C ASP A 99 -36.28 0.15 -16.76
N GLU A 100 -36.51 -0.92 -16.01
CA GLU A 100 -37.50 -1.01 -14.93
C GLU A 100 -36.90 -0.62 -13.58
N LEU A 101 -35.56 -0.60 -13.47
CA LEU A 101 -34.83 -0.26 -12.25
C LEU A 101 -34.31 1.18 -12.28
N ILE A 102 -33.79 1.64 -13.41
CA ILE A 102 -33.21 2.98 -13.60
C ILE A 102 -34.15 3.81 -14.47
N TYR A 103 -34.75 4.84 -13.89
CA TYR A 103 -35.68 5.70 -14.60
C TYR A 103 -34.96 6.84 -15.32
N PRO A 104 -35.61 7.49 -16.30
CA PRO A 104 -35.02 8.62 -17.02
C PRO A 104 -34.57 9.77 -16.11
N GLU A 105 -35.27 10.00 -14.98
CA GLU A 105 -34.88 10.98 -13.96
C GLU A 105 -33.54 10.65 -13.30
N ASP A 106 -33.31 9.38 -12.95
CA ASP A 106 -32.04 8.89 -12.37
C ASP A 106 -30.89 9.10 -13.36
N LEU A 107 -31.14 8.82 -14.65
CA LEU A 107 -30.18 9.06 -15.72
C LEU A 107 -29.83 10.53 -15.89
N VAL A 108 -30.80 11.45 -15.72
CA VAL A 108 -30.55 12.89 -15.79
C VAL A 108 -29.65 13.34 -14.63
N HIS A 109 -29.92 12.87 -13.41
CA HIS A 109 -29.09 13.18 -12.24
C HIS A 109 -27.66 12.64 -12.39
N LEU A 110 -27.52 11.38 -12.84
CA LEU A 110 -26.23 10.76 -13.07
C LEU A 110 -25.45 11.48 -14.18
N LYS A 111 -26.10 11.80 -15.31
CA LYS A 111 -25.49 12.57 -16.40
C LYS A 111 -25.00 13.93 -15.91
N ARG A 112 -25.80 14.67 -15.13
CA ARG A 112 -25.38 15.96 -14.55
C ARG A 112 -24.11 15.84 -13.72
N CYS A 113 -24.02 14.81 -12.87
CA CYS A 113 -22.82 14.58 -12.07
C CYS A 113 -21.60 14.22 -12.94
N ILE A 114 -21.78 13.34 -13.94
CA ILE A 114 -20.71 12.97 -14.90
C ILE A 114 -20.22 14.20 -15.66
N TYR A 115 -21.10 15.06 -16.17
CA TYR A 115 -20.70 16.30 -16.83
C TYR A 115 -19.90 17.21 -15.91
N ALA A 116 -20.25 17.28 -14.61
CA ALA A 116 -19.48 18.06 -13.63
C ALA A 116 -18.06 17.52 -13.42
N THR A 117 -17.83 16.20 -13.58
CA THR A 117 -16.49 15.58 -13.45
C THR A 117 -15.52 15.94 -14.58
N GLN A 118 -16.02 16.46 -15.70
CA GLN A 118 -15.18 16.79 -16.85
C GLN A 118 -14.20 17.91 -16.51
N ARG A 119 -12.94 17.74 -16.92
CA ARG A 119 -11.87 18.72 -16.74
C ARG A 119 -11.07 18.89 -18.02
N THR A 120 -10.59 20.10 -18.24
CA THR A 120 -9.69 20.44 -19.36
C THR A 120 -8.22 20.50 -18.93
N SER A 121 -7.95 20.67 -17.63
CA SER A 121 -6.60 20.63 -17.04
C SER A 121 -6.18 19.22 -16.62
N LEU A 122 -4.87 19.03 -16.47
CA LEU A 122 -4.30 17.82 -15.86
C LEU A 122 -4.57 17.80 -14.34
N PRO A 123 -4.59 16.61 -13.70
CA PRO A 123 -4.63 16.54 -12.24
C PRO A 123 -3.45 17.32 -11.63
N PRO A 124 -3.70 18.24 -10.68
CA PRO A 124 -2.63 19.04 -10.09
C PRO A 124 -1.63 18.15 -9.35
N VAL A 125 -0.35 18.53 -9.42
CA VAL A 125 0.73 17.85 -8.69
C VAL A 125 0.88 18.33 -7.25
N CYS A 126 0.28 19.48 -6.90
CA CYS A 126 0.25 20.05 -5.56
C CYS A 126 -1.19 20.28 -5.11
N THR A 127 -1.46 20.11 -3.83
CA THR A 127 -2.80 20.31 -3.24
C THR A 127 -3.05 21.73 -2.72
N HIS A 128 -1.99 22.52 -2.59
CA HIS A 128 -2.02 23.85 -1.98
C HIS A 128 -1.50 24.93 -2.93
N ASN A 129 -1.82 26.20 -2.63
CA ASN A 129 -1.13 27.32 -3.25
C ASN A 129 0.17 27.57 -2.48
N MET A 130 1.33 27.31 -3.10
CA MET A 130 2.63 27.58 -2.49
C MET A 130 2.91 29.08 -2.45
N ILE A 131 3.50 29.59 -1.37
CA ILE A 131 3.90 31.01 -1.31
C ILE A 131 5.04 31.29 -2.32
N ASP A 132 6.01 30.38 -2.42
CA ASP A 132 7.14 30.47 -3.33
C ASP A 132 7.16 29.27 -4.29
N ASP A 133 6.11 29.16 -5.09
CA ASP A 133 5.92 28.07 -6.06
C ASP A 133 7.09 27.91 -7.04
N GLY A 134 7.68 29.04 -7.45
CA GLY A 134 8.74 29.11 -8.46
C GLY A 134 10.09 28.62 -7.97
N ALA A 135 10.42 28.82 -6.69
CA ALA A 135 11.68 28.37 -6.10
C ALA A 135 11.53 27.13 -5.19
N ASP A 136 10.31 26.65 -4.95
CA ASP A 136 10.09 25.44 -4.14
C ASP A 136 10.86 24.24 -4.74
N PRO A 137 11.75 23.59 -3.96
CA PRO A 137 12.64 22.57 -4.49
C PRO A 137 11.89 21.31 -4.94
N VAL A 138 10.75 20.97 -4.31
CA VAL A 138 9.94 19.80 -4.69
C VAL A 138 9.29 20.05 -6.04
N LEU A 139 8.60 21.18 -6.20
CA LEU A 139 7.93 21.54 -7.44
C LEU A 139 8.90 21.79 -8.58
N CYS A 140 10.05 22.43 -8.32
CA CYS A 140 11.11 22.58 -9.32
C CYS A 140 11.60 21.22 -9.85
N HIS A 141 11.78 20.24 -8.97
CA HIS A 141 12.20 18.90 -9.38
C HIS A 141 11.10 18.15 -10.13
N ILE A 142 9.84 18.27 -9.70
CA ILE A 142 8.70 17.69 -10.44
C ILE A 142 8.63 18.26 -11.86
N ARG A 143 8.79 19.59 -12.01
CA ARG A 143 8.84 20.27 -13.32
C ARG A 143 10.02 19.80 -14.15
N ARG A 144 11.23 19.75 -13.56
CA ARG A 144 12.45 19.29 -14.23
C ARG A 144 12.30 17.85 -14.75
N CYS A 145 11.71 16.97 -13.96
CA CYS A 145 11.46 15.57 -14.33
C CYS A 145 10.20 15.36 -15.17
N GLN A 146 9.44 16.42 -15.47
CA GLN A 146 8.22 16.40 -16.27
C GLN A 146 7.11 15.44 -15.76
N LEU A 147 7.01 15.26 -14.44
CA LEU A 147 5.99 14.41 -13.81
C LEU A 147 4.69 15.19 -13.58
N PHE A 148 3.93 15.43 -14.64
CA PHE A 148 2.75 16.32 -14.64
C PHE A 148 1.40 15.60 -14.53
N ASN A 149 1.39 14.33 -14.11
CA ASN A 149 0.18 13.51 -14.04
C ASN A 149 -0.54 13.36 -15.39
N LYS A 150 0.19 13.33 -16.52
CA LYS A 150 -0.39 13.12 -17.85
C LYS A 150 -1.07 11.76 -17.94
N LYS A 151 -1.99 11.55 -18.87
CA LYS A 151 -2.76 10.29 -18.97
C LYS A 151 -1.82 9.08 -19.13
N GLU A 152 -0.80 9.24 -19.95
CA GLU A 152 0.22 8.25 -20.27
C GLU A 152 1.18 7.94 -19.11
N ASP A 153 1.30 8.82 -18.10
CA ASP A 153 2.20 8.56 -16.96
C ASP A 153 1.71 7.37 -16.13
N ARG A 154 2.59 6.39 -15.88
CA ARG A 154 2.32 5.27 -14.98
C ARG A 154 2.58 5.61 -13.52
N VAL A 155 3.37 6.66 -13.27
CA VAL A 155 3.61 7.23 -11.95
C VAL A 155 2.95 8.60 -11.85
N LYS A 156 2.07 8.77 -10.86
CA LYS A 156 1.43 10.05 -10.53
C LYS A 156 2.05 10.63 -9.27
N ILE A 157 2.09 11.95 -9.17
CA ILE A 157 2.65 12.69 -8.05
C ILE A 157 1.57 13.52 -7.38
N ILE A 158 1.54 13.46 -6.04
CA ILE A 158 0.75 14.33 -5.19
C ILE A 158 1.65 14.90 -4.10
N PHE A 159 2.00 16.18 -4.22
CA PHE A 159 2.65 16.97 -3.19
C PHE A 159 1.59 17.56 -2.26
N HIS A 160 1.66 17.18 -0.99
CA HIS A 160 0.82 17.69 0.08
C HIS A 160 1.70 18.42 1.11
N PRO A 161 1.86 19.74 0.97
CA PRO A 161 2.75 20.56 1.80
C PRO A 161 2.21 20.88 3.21
N GLU A 162 1.47 19.97 3.83
CA GLU A 162 0.86 20.12 5.15
C GLU A 162 0.90 18.77 5.87
N PHE A 163 0.84 18.78 7.21
CA PHE A 163 0.63 17.54 7.96
C PHE A 163 -0.79 17.01 7.74
N LEU A 164 -0.91 15.68 7.72
CA LEU A 164 -2.21 15.03 7.63
C LEU A 164 -2.96 15.15 8.96
N SER A 165 -4.26 15.39 8.86
CA SER A 165 -5.19 15.46 9.98
C SER A 165 -6.56 14.99 9.51
N SER A 166 -7.28 14.28 10.37
CA SER A 166 -8.69 13.93 10.18
C SER A 166 -9.61 15.12 9.85
N THR A 167 -9.22 16.34 10.22
CA THR A 167 -9.96 17.58 9.90
C THR A 167 -9.68 18.14 8.49
N ASN A 168 -8.71 17.57 7.76
CA ASN A 168 -8.33 18.04 6.43
C ASN A 168 -9.45 17.74 5.40
N PRO A 169 -9.89 18.72 4.60
CA PRO A 169 -10.98 18.55 3.65
C PRO A 169 -10.61 17.71 2.42
N LEU A 170 -9.32 17.47 2.16
CA LEU A 170 -8.84 16.66 1.05
C LEU A 170 -8.58 15.21 1.47
N PHE A 171 -7.94 15.03 2.63
CA PHE A 171 -7.59 13.73 3.19
C PHE A 171 -8.10 13.66 4.63
N SER A 172 -9.34 13.24 4.81
CA SER A 172 -9.96 13.12 6.14
C SER A 172 -9.47 11.88 6.88
N MET A 173 -8.17 11.83 7.19
CA MET A 173 -7.51 10.75 7.92
C MET A 173 -6.27 11.28 8.63
N ASP A 174 -5.90 10.63 9.73
CA ASP A 174 -4.66 10.93 10.44
C ASP A 174 -3.44 10.26 9.78
N TYR A 175 -2.24 10.73 10.12
CA TYR A 175 -0.99 10.23 9.54
C TYR A 175 -0.86 8.70 9.62
N GLU A 176 -1.21 8.08 10.76
CA GLU A 176 -1.09 6.63 10.92
C GLU A 176 -2.05 5.85 10.01
N GLU A 177 -3.27 6.34 9.82
CA GLU A 177 -4.26 5.73 8.93
C GLU A 177 -3.79 5.81 7.48
N PHE A 178 -3.21 6.96 7.09
CA PHE A 178 -2.61 7.15 5.78
C PHE A 178 -1.44 6.20 5.54
N VAL A 179 -0.52 6.05 6.49
CA VAL A 179 0.61 5.12 6.38
C VAL A 179 0.11 3.68 6.23
N ARG A 180 -0.87 3.26 7.04
CA ARG A 180 -1.47 1.91 6.94
C ARG A 180 -2.19 1.65 5.62
N GLY A 181 -2.72 2.69 4.98
CA GLY A 181 -3.34 2.66 3.66
C GLY A 181 -2.33 2.64 2.49
N CYS A 182 -1.08 3.01 2.73
CA CYS A 182 -0.01 2.98 1.73
C CYS A 182 0.55 1.56 1.54
N HIS A 183 1.27 1.36 0.42
CA HIS A 183 1.88 0.07 0.09
C HIS A 183 3.37 -0.01 0.43
N LEU A 184 4.07 1.11 0.35
CA LEU A 184 5.53 1.20 0.48
C LEU A 184 5.91 2.60 0.98
N GLY A 185 6.68 2.67 2.06
CA GLY A 185 7.35 3.90 2.51
C GLY A 185 8.69 4.06 1.78
N VAL A 186 9.04 5.27 1.33
CA VAL A 186 10.30 5.51 0.60
C VAL A 186 11.04 6.69 1.22
N PHE A 187 12.09 6.38 1.99
CA PHE A 187 12.85 7.31 2.81
C PHE A 187 14.34 7.31 2.40
N PRO A 188 14.67 7.84 1.21
CA PRO A 188 16.02 7.84 0.65
C PRO A 188 16.91 8.91 1.31
N SER A 189 17.02 8.90 2.64
CA SER A 189 17.71 9.91 3.44
C SER A 189 19.22 9.96 3.16
N TYR A 190 19.79 11.18 3.16
CA TYR A 190 21.25 11.38 3.11
C TYR A 190 21.84 11.59 4.51
N TYR A 191 21.13 12.31 5.36
CA TYR A 191 21.46 12.53 6.75
C TYR A 191 20.24 12.26 7.61
N GLU A 192 20.26 11.15 8.34
CA GLU A 192 19.17 10.70 9.21
C GLU A 192 19.77 9.91 10.39
N PRO A 193 20.02 10.56 11.54
CA PRO A 193 20.73 9.94 12.65
C PRO A 193 20.10 8.64 13.15
N TRP A 194 18.77 8.55 13.09
CA TRP A 194 18.02 7.32 13.38
C TRP A 194 17.13 6.96 12.20
N GLY A 195 15.93 7.51 12.13
CA GLY A 195 14.94 7.15 11.11
C GLY A 195 13.69 6.58 11.75
N TYR A 196 12.91 7.46 12.38
CA TYR A 196 11.64 7.07 13.02
C TYR A 196 10.59 6.68 11.97
N THR A 197 10.52 7.39 10.84
CA THR A 197 9.54 7.12 9.79
C THR A 197 9.63 5.69 9.21
N PRO A 198 10.81 5.18 8.78
CA PRO A 198 10.90 3.78 8.37
C PRO A 198 10.68 2.77 9.51
N ALA A 199 11.03 3.12 10.75
CA ALA A 199 10.76 2.28 11.91
C ALA A 199 9.24 2.17 12.20
N GLU A 200 8.52 3.29 12.18
CA GLU A 200 7.06 3.35 12.32
C GLU A 200 6.36 2.57 11.21
N CYS A 201 6.80 2.72 9.94
CA CYS A 201 6.29 1.89 8.85
C CYS A 201 6.45 0.40 9.15
N THR A 202 7.61 0.00 9.68
CA THR A 202 7.88 -1.41 10.02
C THR A 202 6.93 -1.91 11.11
N VAL A 203 6.72 -1.10 12.17
CA VAL A 203 5.76 -1.42 13.24
C VAL A 203 4.32 -1.53 12.72
N MET A 204 3.96 -0.76 11.69
CA MET A 204 2.64 -0.83 11.03
C MET A 204 2.55 -1.91 9.94
N GLY A 205 3.58 -2.75 9.78
CA GLY A 205 3.61 -3.81 8.76
C GLY A 205 3.67 -3.29 7.32
N ILE A 206 4.25 -2.09 7.12
CA ILE A 206 4.42 -1.43 5.82
C ILE A 206 5.88 -1.54 5.39
N PRO A 207 6.18 -2.24 4.28
CA PRO A 207 7.52 -2.28 3.71
C PRO A 207 8.09 -0.89 3.51
N SER A 208 9.41 -0.73 3.65
CA SER A 208 10.06 0.56 3.48
C SER A 208 11.39 0.47 2.75
N ILE A 209 11.69 1.51 1.97
CA ILE A 209 13.02 1.75 1.40
C ILE A 209 13.73 2.78 2.26
N THR A 210 14.92 2.46 2.73
CA THR A 210 15.81 3.34 3.51
C THR A 210 17.21 3.34 2.90
N THR A 211 18.21 3.89 3.59
CA THR A 211 19.59 3.99 3.10
C THR A 211 20.60 3.49 4.13
N ASN A 212 21.78 3.06 3.66
CA ASN A 212 22.92 2.74 4.52
C ASN A 212 23.66 3.97 5.09
N LEU A 213 23.04 5.15 5.01
CA LEU A 213 23.44 6.37 5.74
C LEU A 213 22.46 6.71 6.88
N SER A 214 21.28 6.09 6.91
CA SER A 214 20.33 6.24 8.01
C SER A 214 20.68 5.31 9.18
N GLY A 215 20.45 5.75 10.42
CA GLY A 215 20.66 4.92 11.60
C GLY A 215 19.83 3.62 11.58
N PHE A 216 18.57 3.70 11.17
CA PHE A 216 17.65 2.58 11.02
C PHE A 216 18.16 1.59 9.97
N GLY A 217 18.56 2.07 8.79
CA GLY A 217 19.13 1.23 7.73
C GLY A 217 20.40 0.52 8.18
N CYS A 218 21.30 1.22 8.89
CA CYS A 218 22.49 0.62 9.49
C CYS A 218 22.13 -0.46 10.53
N PHE A 219 21.18 -0.15 11.43
CA PHE A 219 20.73 -1.09 12.46
C PHE A 219 20.14 -2.37 11.85
N ILE A 220 19.25 -2.25 10.86
CA ILE A 220 18.64 -3.41 10.20
C ILE A 220 19.69 -4.21 9.41
N ALA A 221 20.62 -3.56 8.72
CA ALA A 221 21.68 -4.25 7.99
C ALA A 221 22.59 -5.10 8.90
N GLU A 222 22.81 -4.67 10.14
CA GLU A 222 23.62 -5.41 11.11
C GLU A 222 22.83 -6.56 11.78
N HIS A 223 21.54 -6.35 12.05
CA HIS A 223 20.75 -7.25 12.90
C HIS A 223 19.80 -8.18 12.11
N VAL A 224 19.57 -7.98 10.82
CA VAL A 224 18.67 -8.82 10.01
C VAL A 224 19.46 -9.45 8.88
N ALA A 225 19.45 -10.79 8.81
CA ALA A 225 20.26 -11.53 7.83
C ALA A 225 19.84 -11.31 6.37
N ASP A 226 18.56 -11.03 6.15
CA ASP A 226 18.00 -10.75 4.82
C ASP A 226 16.89 -9.68 4.89
N PRO A 227 17.25 -8.39 5.01
CA PRO A 227 16.28 -7.31 5.20
C PRO A 227 15.21 -7.24 4.10
N MET A 228 15.58 -7.55 2.85
CA MET A 228 14.70 -7.42 1.69
C MET A 228 13.53 -8.41 1.76
N SER A 229 13.78 -9.64 2.21
CA SER A 229 12.73 -10.66 2.41
C SER A 229 11.76 -10.32 3.54
N TYR A 230 12.15 -9.41 4.44
CA TYR A 230 11.30 -8.79 5.45
C TYR A 230 10.72 -7.43 5.02
N GLY A 231 10.87 -7.03 3.77
CA GLY A 231 10.29 -5.78 3.24
C GLY A 231 11.08 -4.52 3.57
N ILE A 232 12.33 -4.63 4.04
CA ILE A 232 13.22 -3.50 4.27
C ILE A 232 14.29 -3.45 3.18
N TYR A 233 14.16 -2.49 2.27
CA TYR A 233 15.08 -2.30 1.16
C TYR A 233 16.10 -1.22 1.53
N ILE A 234 17.39 -1.53 1.47
CA ILE A 234 18.46 -0.60 1.86
C ILE A 234 19.20 -0.17 0.58
N VAL A 235 19.04 1.11 0.22
CA VAL A 235 19.78 1.72 -0.90
C VAL A 235 21.19 2.07 -0.45
N ASP A 236 22.18 1.71 -1.26
CA ASP A 236 23.55 2.09 -1.01
C ASP A 236 23.79 3.51 -1.50
N ARG A 237 24.02 4.41 -0.54
CA ARG A 237 24.37 5.82 -0.75
C ARG A 237 25.75 6.17 -0.21
N ARG A 238 26.47 5.19 0.37
CA ARG A 238 27.77 5.38 1.00
C ARG A 238 28.91 4.97 0.06
N LEU A 239 28.73 3.87 -0.67
CA LEU A 239 29.77 3.28 -1.52
C LEU A 239 29.47 3.43 -3.02
N LYS A 240 28.29 3.96 -3.37
CA LYS A 240 27.85 4.21 -4.74
C LYS A 240 27.74 5.70 -5.06
N SER A 241 27.90 6.03 -6.33
CA SER A 241 27.65 7.38 -6.84
C SER A 241 26.15 7.76 -6.73
N PRO A 242 25.82 9.06 -6.74
CA PRO A 242 24.42 9.50 -6.69
C PRO A 242 23.54 8.90 -7.78
N GLU A 243 24.08 8.71 -8.99
CA GLU A 243 23.34 8.11 -10.11
C GLU A 243 23.04 6.63 -9.88
N GLU A 244 24.03 5.86 -9.43
CA GLU A 244 23.84 4.44 -9.11
C GLU A 244 22.85 4.25 -7.95
N SER A 245 22.86 5.13 -6.94
CA SER A 245 21.86 5.11 -5.87
C SER A 245 20.45 5.40 -6.38
N VAL A 246 20.31 6.36 -7.31
CA VAL A 246 19.02 6.68 -7.96
C VAL A 246 18.51 5.50 -8.78
N GLN A 247 19.39 4.84 -9.52
CA GLN A 247 19.10 3.65 -10.31
C GLN A 247 18.65 2.49 -9.41
N GLN A 248 19.38 2.22 -8.32
CA GLN A 248 19.03 1.19 -7.35
C GLN A 248 17.66 1.46 -6.70
N LEU A 249 17.39 2.71 -6.30
CA LEU A 249 16.09 3.08 -5.74
C LEU A 249 14.96 2.86 -6.76
N ALA A 250 15.15 3.26 -8.02
CA ALA A 250 14.17 3.03 -9.07
C ALA A 250 13.92 1.53 -9.31
N GLN A 251 14.98 0.71 -9.27
CA GLN A 251 14.88 -0.73 -9.42
C GLN A 251 14.07 -1.37 -8.29
N TYR A 252 14.35 -1.03 -7.01
CA TYR A 252 13.55 -1.55 -5.89
C TYR A 252 12.07 -1.20 -6.00
N MET A 253 11.73 0.02 -6.43
CA MET A 253 10.33 0.40 -6.65
C MET A 253 9.70 -0.36 -7.83
N PHE A 254 10.46 -0.63 -8.89
CA PHE A 254 10.00 -1.41 -10.03
C PHE A 254 9.74 -2.87 -9.64
N ASP A 255 10.70 -3.52 -8.96
CA ASP A 255 10.57 -4.90 -8.50
C ASP A 255 9.37 -5.06 -7.56
N PHE A 256 9.18 -4.10 -6.64
CA PHE A 256 8.00 -4.06 -5.76
C PHE A 256 6.69 -3.94 -6.56
N SER A 257 6.67 -3.15 -7.63
CA SER A 257 5.49 -2.98 -8.49
C SER A 257 5.12 -4.26 -9.25
N CYS A 258 6.08 -5.16 -9.48
CA CYS A 258 5.87 -6.46 -10.11
C CYS A 258 5.30 -7.53 -9.16
N LEU A 259 5.25 -7.27 -7.85
CA LEU A 259 4.70 -8.22 -6.89
C LEU A 259 3.19 -8.39 -7.09
N SER A 260 2.69 -9.62 -6.96
CA SER A 260 1.27 -9.91 -6.87
C SER A 260 0.66 -9.42 -5.55
N ARG A 261 -0.67 -9.31 -5.49
CA ARG A 261 -1.39 -8.98 -4.24
C ARG A 261 -1.03 -9.96 -3.11
N ARG A 262 -0.96 -11.26 -3.39
CA ARG A 262 -0.59 -12.30 -2.42
C ARG A 262 0.83 -12.10 -1.88
N GLN A 263 1.79 -11.83 -2.78
CA GLN A 263 3.18 -11.56 -2.37
C GLN A 263 3.29 -10.29 -1.51
N ARG A 264 2.55 -9.21 -1.84
CA ARG A 264 2.51 -8.00 -1.01
C ARG A 264 1.95 -8.27 0.39
N ILE A 265 0.87 -9.05 0.51
CA ILE A 265 0.31 -9.44 1.82
C ILE A 265 1.34 -10.22 2.64
N ILE A 266 2.01 -11.20 2.03
CA ILE A 266 3.06 -11.98 2.70
C ILE A 266 4.20 -11.07 3.16
N GLN A 267 4.65 -10.14 2.31
CA GLN A 267 5.72 -9.21 2.67
C GLN A 267 5.33 -8.27 3.82
N ARG A 268 4.08 -7.78 3.86
CA ARG A 268 3.56 -6.99 5.00
C ARG A 268 3.59 -7.78 6.31
N ASN A 269 3.09 -9.01 6.30
CA ASN A 269 3.12 -9.89 7.47
C ASN A 269 4.54 -10.19 7.94
N ARG A 270 5.51 -10.30 7.01
CA ARG A 270 6.93 -10.45 7.38
C ARG A 270 7.48 -9.16 7.97
N THR A 271 7.17 -8.02 7.38
CA THR A 271 7.62 -6.70 7.86
C THR A 271 7.17 -6.47 9.30
N GLU A 272 5.91 -6.76 9.61
CA GLU A 272 5.35 -6.62 10.97
C GLU A 272 6.12 -7.45 12.01
N ARG A 273 6.65 -8.62 11.66
CA ARG A 273 7.45 -9.46 12.59
C ARG A 273 8.76 -8.82 13.04
N LEU A 274 9.24 -7.80 12.32
CA LEU A 274 10.39 -7.00 12.75
C LEU A 274 10.02 -5.96 13.81
N SER A 275 8.73 -5.72 14.09
CA SER A 275 8.29 -4.75 15.11
C SER A 275 8.84 -5.08 16.49
N ASP A 276 8.88 -6.37 16.87
CA ASP A 276 9.44 -6.83 18.14
C ASP A 276 10.91 -6.39 18.28
N LEU A 277 11.71 -6.48 17.22
CA LEU A 277 13.12 -6.07 17.23
C LEU A 277 13.29 -4.58 17.56
N LEU A 278 12.29 -3.77 17.23
CA LEU A 278 12.29 -2.31 17.42
C LEU A 278 11.67 -1.88 18.76
N ASP A 279 11.13 -2.82 19.55
CA ASP A 279 10.51 -2.53 20.85
C ASP A 279 11.58 -2.15 21.90
N TRP A 280 11.23 -1.24 22.80
CA TRP A 280 12.10 -0.81 23.91
C TRP A 280 12.49 -1.93 24.88
N LYS A 281 11.71 -3.02 24.96
CA LYS A 281 12.08 -4.25 25.67
C LYS A 281 13.40 -4.83 25.14
N ASN A 282 13.62 -4.71 23.83
CA ASN A 282 14.86 -5.15 23.18
C ASN A 282 15.90 -4.04 23.12
N LEU A 283 15.54 -2.83 22.65
CA LEU A 283 16.49 -1.73 22.48
C LEU A 283 17.00 -1.14 23.81
N GLY A 284 16.23 -1.27 24.90
CA GLY A 284 16.59 -0.78 26.23
C GLY A 284 17.84 -1.45 26.82
N ILE A 285 18.26 -2.60 26.28
CA ILE A 285 19.49 -3.27 26.71
C ILE A 285 20.73 -2.43 26.43
N TYR A 286 20.76 -1.65 25.34
CA TYR A 286 21.89 -0.77 25.02
C TYR A 286 22.01 0.38 26.03
N TYR A 287 20.88 0.89 26.55
CA TYR A 287 20.89 1.86 27.65
C TYR A 287 21.43 1.25 28.95
N ARG A 288 21.02 0.02 29.27
CA ARG A 288 21.56 -0.71 30.44
C ARG A 288 23.07 -0.92 30.32
N LYS A 289 23.55 -1.35 29.15
CA LYS A 289 24.98 -1.49 28.85
C LYS A 289 25.72 -0.15 28.99
N GLY A 290 25.19 0.93 28.44
CA GLY A 290 25.78 2.26 28.58
C GLY A 290 25.94 2.70 30.04
N ARG A 291 24.93 2.46 30.89
CA ARG A 291 25.01 2.73 32.33
C ARG A 291 26.02 1.83 33.05
N GLN A 292 26.04 0.55 32.74
CA GLN A 292 27.02 -0.39 33.30
C GLN A 292 28.46 -0.01 32.92
N MET A 293 28.70 0.38 31.67
CA MET A 293 30.01 0.85 31.21
C MET A 293 30.44 2.14 31.92
N ALA A 294 29.51 3.07 32.17
CA ALA A 294 29.79 4.29 32.92
C ALA A 294 30.16 4.00 34.39
N LEU A 295 29.42 3.10 35.05
CA LEU A 295 29.73 2.65 36.42
C LEU A 295 31.08 1.94 36.48
N HIS A 296 31.34 1.00 35.56
CA HIS A 296 32.62 0.27 35.50
C HIS A 296 33.82 1.21 35.33
N LYS A 297 33.68 2.28 34.55
CA LYS A 297 34.74 3.28 34.36
C LYS A 297 34.97 4.20 35.56
N THR A 298 33.95 4.43 36.39
CA THR A 298 34.00 5.42 37.47
C THR A 298 34.19 4.79 38.85
N HIS A 299 33.68 3.57 39.05
CA HIS A 299 33.64 2.84 40.32
C HIS A 299 33.85 1.33 40.05
N PRO A 300 35.03 0.92 39.56
CA PRO A 300 35.32 -0.47 39.20
C PRO A 300 35.16 -1.45 40.39
N GLU A 301 35.37 -0.98 41.62
CA GLU A 301 35.20 -1.76 42.86
C GLU A 301 33.76 -2.21 43.12
N LEU A 302 32.76 -1.54 42.54
CA LEU A 302 31.35 -1.91 42.70
C LEU A 302 30.92 -3.06 41.77
N LEU A 303 31.79 -3.52 40.88
CA LEU A 303 31.53 -4.55 39.87
C LEU A 303 32.53 -5.71 40.02
N GLU A 304 32.45 -6.45 41.13
CA GLU A 304 33.14 -7.73 41.29
C GLU A 304 32.38 -8.82 40.51
N SER A 305 32.88 -9.17 39.32
CA SER A 305 32.57 -10.34 38.47
C SER A 305 32.06 -10.03 37.06
N ASP A 306 32.56 -10.85 36.12
CA ASP A 306 32.46 -10.77 34.67
C ASP A 306 31.17 -10.13 34.15
N LEU A 307 31.32 -8.93 33.59
CA LEU A 307 30.44 -8.46 32.52
C LEU A 307 30.70 -9.37 31.32
N GLY A 308 30.14 -10.58 31.37
CA GLY A 308 30.10 -11.53 30.28
C GLY A 308 29.70 -10.73 29.05
N THR A 309 30.66 -10.59 28.14
CA THR A 309 30.55 -9.82 26.91
C THR A 309 29.69 -10.65 25.97
N SER A 310 28.43 -10.83 26.36
CA SER A 310 27.40 -11.36 25.50
C SER A 310 27.21 -10.29 24.43
N GLN A 311 27.99 -10.45 23.36
CA GLN A 311 27.69 -9.88 22.06
C GLN A 311 26.26 -10.34 21.77
N LEU A 312 25.31 -9.43 21.96
CA LEU A 312 23.93 -9.66 21.56
C LEU A 312 23.95 -9.64 20.04
N GLN A 313 24.26 -10.77 19.43
CA GLN A 313 23.93 -10.98 18.03
C GLN A 313 22.44 -11.26 17.99
N LEU A 314 21.64 -10.20 18.08
CA LEU A 314 20.25 -10.23 17.63
C LEU A 314 20.30 -10.38 16.11
N LYS A 315 20.58 -11.59 15.61
CA LYS A 315 20.59 -11.89 14.18
C LYS A 315 19.25 -12.50 13.83
N TYR A 316 18.33 -11.67 13.37
CA TYR A 316 17.02 -12.11 12.91
C TYR A 316 17.22 -13.01 11.67
N PRO A 317 16.75 -14.28 11.71
CA PRO A 317 17.01 -15.26 10.66
C PRO A 317 16.21 -14.95 9.40
N ARG A 318 16.45 -15.70 8.31
CA ARG A 318 15.60 -15.63 7.11
C ARG A 318 14.20 -16.20 7.38
N PRO A 319 13.14 -15.74 6.67
CA PRO A 319 11.80 -16.29 6.87
C PRO A 319 11.70 -17.74 6.39
N MET A 320 11.11 -18.63 7.20
CA MET A 320 10.93 -20.06 6.85
C MET A 320 10.10 -20.30 5.58
N SER A 321 9.26 -19.33 5.18
CA SER A 321 8.38 -19.44 4.00
C SER A 321 9.01 -18.93 2.71
N GLU A 322 10.31 -18.66 2.70
CA GLU A 322 11.05 -18.36 1.49
C GLU A 322 11.70 -19.65 0.97
N PRO A 323 11.51 -20.04 -0.30
CA PRO A 323 12.25 -21.17 -0.84
C PRO A 323 13.75 -20.88 -0.71
N PRO A 324 14.59 -21.87 -0.34
CA PRO A 324 16.03 -21.68 -0.37
C PRO A 324 16.42 -21.20 -1.77
N SER A 325 17.22 -20.13 -1.84
CA SER A 325 17.70 -19.55 -3.09
C SER A 325 18.16 -20.66 -4.04
N PRO A 326 17.88 -20.61 -5.35
CA PRO A 326 18.22 -21.71 -6.24
C PRO A 326 19.73 -21.89 -6.28
N SER A 327 20.21 -22.94 -5.62
CA SER A 327 21.53 -23.51 -5.87
C SER A 327 21.60 -23.81 -7.36
N ALA A 328 22.64 -23.29 -8.02
CA ALA A 328 22.94 -23.37 -9.44
C ALA A 328 22.21 -24.50 -10.21
N SER A 329 21.51 -24.07 -11.26
CA SER A 329 20.90 -24.89 -12.31
C SER A 329 21.69 -26.18 -12.60
N ARG A 330 21.12 -27.32 -12.22
CA ARG A 330 21.36 -28.57 -12.96
C ARG A 330 20.22 -28.71 -13.95
N THR A 331 20.55 -28.59 -15.23
CA THR A 331 19.76 -29.06 -16.35
C THR A 331 19.39 -30.52 -16.13
N SER A 332 18.10 -30.81 -15.94
CA SER A 332 17.54 -32.13 -16.19
C SER A 332 16.47 -31.97 -17.25
N THR A 333 16.84 -32.32 -18.47
CA THR A 333 15.95 -32.60 -19.60
C THR A 333 14.84 -33.53 -19.13
N PRO A 334 13.55 -33.31 -19.48
CA PRO A 334 12.52 -34.29 -19.21
C PRO A 334 12.69 -35.49 -20.16
N PRO A 335 12.50 -36.74 -19.71
CA PRO A 335 12.30 -37.86 -20.63
C PRO A 335 10.91 -37.74 -21.28
N PRO A 336 10.72 -38.29 -22.50
CA PRO A 336 9.50 -38.10 -23.27
C PRO A 336 8.33 -38.91 -22.71
N SER A 337 7.14 -38.44 -23.09
CA SER A 337 5.81 -38.99 -22.84
C SER A 337 5.65 -40.44 -23.28
N ASP A 338 5.02 -41.26 -22.43
CA ASP A 338 4.26 -42.43 -22.85
C ASP A 338 2.77 -42.20 -22.57
N GLN A 339 1.97 -42.51 -23.59
CA GLN A 339 0.51 -42.46 -23.65
C GLN A 339 -0.10 -43.73 -23.03
N ASP A 340 -1.39 -43.62 -22.70
CA ASP A 340 -2.37 -44.62 -22.24
C ASP A 340 -2.14 -45.14 -20.81
N SER A 341 -3.15 -45.15 -19.93
CA SER A 341 -4.57 -45.47 -20.13
C SER A 341 -5.44 -44.85 -19.04
N ASP A 342 -6.69 -44.58 -19.41
CA ASP A 342 -7.82 -44.28 -18.54
C ASP A 342 -7.97 -45.27 -17.37
N GLU A 343 -8.35 -44.76 -16.19
CA GLU A 343 -9.37 -45.37 -15.33
C GLU A 343 -9.76 -44.38 -14.20
N ASP A 344 -11.05 -44.11 -14.13
CA ASP A 344 -11.75 -43.38 -13.08
C ASP A 344 -11.58 -44.06 -11.72
N GLU A 345 -11.43 -43.30 -10.63
CA GLU A 345 -12.08 -43.63 -9.34
C GLU A 345 -12.02 -42.43 -8.37
N ASP A 346 -13.21 -41.98 -7.98
CA ASP A 346 -13.49 -41.14 -6.82
C ASP A 346 -13.11 -41.87 -5.52
N SER A 347 -12.45 -41.19 -4.57
CA SER A 347 -12.84 -41.30 -3.15
C SER A 347 -12.23 -40.18 -2.30
N ASP A 348 -13.12 -39.51 -1.58
CA ASP A 348 -12.85 -38.73 -0.37
C ASP A 348 -11.93 -39.48 0.61
N ASP A 349 -11.06 -38.73 1.32
CA ASP A 349 -10.82 -38.92 2.76
C ASP A 349 -9.92 -37.79 3.29
N ASP A 350 -10.59 -36.71 3.70
CA ASP A 350 -10.14 -35.83 4.78
C ASP A 350 -10.19 -36.64 6.09
N GLU A 351 -9.04 -37.05 6.64
CA GLU A 351 -8.79 -37.23 8.08
C GLU A 351 -7.46 -37.98 8.29
N ARG A 352 -6.41 -37.26 8.76
CA ARG A 352 -5.35 -37.72 9.69
C ARG A 352 -4.21 -36.69 9.79
N GLU A 353 -4.51 -35.55 10.40
CA GLU A 353 -3.50 -34.80 11.14
C GLU A 353 -3.69 -35.09 12.63
N ASN A 354 -2.91 -36.04 13.16
CA ASN A 354 -2.41 -36.05 14.54
C ASN A 354 -1.52 -37.29 14.74
N GLU A 355 -0.45 -37.12 15.52
CA GLU A 355 0.54 -38.14 15.96
C GLU A 355 1.78 -38.37 15.09
N ILE A 356 2.64 -37.37 14.91
CA ILE A 356 4.10 -37.61 14.95
C ILE A 356 4.81 -36.39 15.57
N MET A 357 4.86 -36.32 16.91
CA MET A 357 5.96 -35.67 17.66
C MET A 357 5.96 -36.18 19.11
N SER A 358 6.27 -37.46 19.28
CA SER A 358 6.91 -37.95 20.49
C SER A 358 7.90 -39.02 20.08
N ASN A 359 9.18 -38.67 20.18
CA ASN A 359 10.36 -39.51 20.32
C ASN A 359 11.51 -38.96 19.47
N LYS A 360 12.34 -38.13 20.10
CA LYS A 360 13.79 -38.21 19.95
C LYS A 360 14.42 -37.75 21.26
N SER A 361 15.05 -38.73 21.91
CA SER A 361 15.91 -38.65 23.09
C SER A 361 17.08 -37.69 22.92
#